data_AF-A0A819FRR9-F1
#
_entry.id   AF-A0A819FRR9-F1
#
_cell.length_a   1.000
_cell.length_b   1.000
_cell.length_c   1.000
_cell.angle_alpha   90.00
_cell.angle_beta   90.00
_cell.angle_gamma   90.00
#
_symmetry.space_group_name_H-M   'P 1'
#
loop_
_entity.id
_entity.type
_entity.pdbx_description
1 polymer ?
#
loop_
_entity_poly.entity_id
_entity_poly.type
_entity_poly.pdbx_seq_one_letter_code
_entity_poly.pdbx_strand_id
1 'polypeptide(L)'
;MIPKGGALDALYRFCVRHGKNGKIGNLSVNTIIRLACLVLDTNCFVFDNKYYKQIRGGAMGSPFTMTLANIYMYEWEQSLIEHQQQRNELYGR
;
A
#
# COMPACT_ATOMS: atom_id res chain seq x y z
N MET A 1 -3.83 -10.55 3.66
CA MET A 1 -3.42 -9.34 4.40
C MET A 1 -2.17 -8.77 3.75
N ILE A 2 -2.16 -7.48 3.43
CA ILE A 2 -1.13 -6.86 2.58
C ILE A 2 0.24 -6.94 3.27
N PRO A 3 1.26 -7.52 2.61
CA PRO A 3 2.61 -7.61 3.17
C PRO A 3 3.26 -6.23 3.25
N LYS A 4 3.80 -5.88 4.42
CA LYS A 4 4.37 -4.55 4.69
C LYS A 4 5.44 -4.14 3.68
N GLY A 5 6.42 -5.02 3.42
CA GLY A 5 7.51 -4.75 2.49
C GLY A 5 7.00 -4.51 1.07
N GLY A 6 6.23 -5.46 0.53
CA GLY A 6 5.67 -5.35 -0.81
C GLY A 6 4.75 -4.14 -0.99
N ALA A 7 4.03 -3.72 0.05
CA ALA A 7 3.20 -2.51 0.02
C ALA A 7 4.03 -1.22 -0.06
N LEU A 8 5.13 -1.14 0.70
CA LEU A 8 6.04 0.00 0.64
C LEU A 8 6.75 0.09 -0.71
N ASP A 9 7.13 -1.05 -1.27
CA ASP A 9 7.73 -1.13 -2.60
C ASP A 9 6.74 -0.68 -3.68
N ALA A 10 5.49 -1.12 -3.60
CA ALA A 10 4.42 -0.71 -4.51
C ALA A 10 4.13 0.80 -4.38
N LEU A 11 4.08 1.32 -3.15
CA LEU A 11 3.94 2.75 -2.90
C LEU A 11 5.09 3.55 -3.51
N TYR A 12 6.33 3.09 -3.35
CA TYR A 12 7.50 3.74 -3.93
C TYR A 12 7.40 3.82 -5.45
N ARG A 13 7.12 2.70 -6.12
CA ARG A 13 6.94 2.65 -7.57
C ARG A 13 5.79 3.53 -8.04
N PHE A 14 4.67 3.51 -7.34
CA PHE A 14 3.52 4.36 -7.63
C PHE A 14 3.88 5.85 -7.54
N CYS A 15 4.53 6.27 -6.46
CA CYS A 15 4.94 7.67 -6.28
C CYS A 15 6.01 8.11 -7.29
N VAL A 16 6.93 7.23 -7.69
CA VAL A 16 7.91 7.53 -8.75
C VAL A 16 7.21 7.68 -10.11
N ARG A 17 6.28 6.79 -10.42
CA ARG A 17 5.56 6.78 -11.71
C ARG A 17 4.62 7.98 -11.88
N HIS A 18 3.94 8.39 -10.81
CA HIS A 18 2.93 9.46 -10.85
C HIS A 18 3.42 10.80 -10.27
N GLY A 19 4.64 10.83 -9.71
CA GLY A 19 5.26 12.03 -9.20
C GLY A 19 5.83 12.92 -10.30
N LYS A 20 5.91 14.23 -10.01
CA LYS A 20 6.62 15.19 -10.86
C LYS A 20 7.96 15.51 -10.22
N ASN A 21 9.06 15.32 -10.96
CA ASN A 21 10.43 15.58 -10.48
C ASN A 21 10.76 14.88 -9.14
N GLY A 22 10.30 13.63 -8.94
CA GLY A 22 10.54 12.87 -7.71
C GLY A 22 9.78 13.39 -6.49
N LYS A 23 8.69 14.14 -6.71
CA LYS A 23 7.83 14.69 -5.66
C LYS A 23 6.36 14.44 -5.95
N ILE A 24 5.57 14.36 -4.88
CA ILE A 24 4.11 14.41 -4.91
C ILE A 24 3.71 15.66 -4.12
N GLY A 25 3.18 16.67 -4.83
CA GLY A 25 3.01 18.01 -4.27
C GLY A 25 4.35 18.57 -3.80
N ASN A 26 4.45 18.90 -2.51
CA ASN A 26 5.66 19.46 -1.90
C ASN A 26 6.54 18.41 -1.21
N LEU A 27 6.14 17.13 -1.20
CA LEU A 27 6.84 16.07 -0.50
C LEU A 27 7.71 15.23 -1.45
N SER A 28 8.94 14.93 -1.03
CA SER A 28 9.78 13.97 -1.74
C SER A 28 9.23 12.55 -1.58
N VAL A 29 9.43 11.71 -2.60
CA VAL A 29 9.04 10.28 -2.53
C VAL A 29 9.64 9.61 -1.29
N ASN A 30 10.92 9.86 -0.99
CA ASN A 30 11.58 9.30 0.19
C ASN A 30 10.91 9.72 1.50
N THR A 31 10.47 10.98 1.60
CA THR A 31 9.71 11.47 2.77
C THR A 31 8.40 10.70 2.92
N ILE A 32 7.67 10.49 1.84
CA ILE A 32 6.40 9.75 1.84
C ILE A 32 6.63 8.31 2.30
N ILE A 33 7.66 7.63 1.80
CA ILE A 33 7.98 6.26 2.23
C ILE A 33 8.37 6.21 3.71
N ARG A 34 9.15 7.16 4.22
CA ARG A 34 9.50 7.19 5.65
C ARG A 34 8.27 7.42 6.53
N LEU A 35 7.34 8.27 6.12
CA LEU A 35 6.07 8.48 6.82
C LEU A 35 5.19 7.23 6.78
N ALA A 36 5.12 6.56 5.63
CA ALA A 36 4.42 5.29 5.47
C ALA A 36 4.98 4.21 6.40
N CYS A 37 6.32 4.06 6.45
CA CYS A 37 6.98 3.14 7.38
C CYS A 37 6.58 3.45 8.83
N LEU A 38 6.64 4.73 9.23
CA LEU A 38 6.29 5.15 10.58
C LEU A 38 4.86 4.70 10.95
N VAL A 39 3.87 5.01 10.11
CA VAL A 39 2.46 4.64 10.36
C VAL A 39 2.29 3.11 10.49
N LEU A 40 3.00 2.34 9.66
CA LEU A 40 2.93 0.88 9.70
C LEU A 40 3.68 0.28 10.90
N ASP A 41 4.74 0.94 11.39
CA ASP A 41 5.53 0.50 12.55
C ASP A 41 4.92 0.87 13.89
N THR A 42 4.19 1.98 13.94
CA THR A 42 3.47 2.46 15.13
C THR A 42 2.02 1.99 15.17
N ASN A 43 1.69 0.93 14.43
CA ASN A 43 0.35 0.39 14.34
C ASN A 43 -0.05 -0.37 15.63
N CYS A 44 -0.46 0.38 16.65
CA CYS A 44 -0.86 -0.13 17.95
C CYS A 44 -2.35 0.15 18.22
N PHE A 45 -3.02 -0.74 18.94
CA PHE A 45 -4.42 -0.60 19.33
C PHE A 45 -4.67 -1.11 20.75
N VAL A 46 -5.78 -0.68 21.35
CA VAL A 46 -6.21 -1.11 22.68
C VAL A 46 -7.42 -2.04 22.56
N PHE A 47 -7.36 -3.16 23.25
CA PHE A 47 -8.47 -4.10 23.38
C PHE A 47 -8.43 -4.73 24.78
N ASP A 48 -9.56 -4.88 25.46
CA ASP A 48 -9.62 -5.48 26.80
C ASP A 48 -8.59 -4.88 27.79
N ASN A 49 -8.49 -3.55 27.82
CA ASN A 49 -7.53 -2.80 28.65
C ASN A 49 -6.04 -3.21 28.47
N LYS A 50 -5.70 -3.81 27.32
CA LYS A 50 -4.36 -4.23 26.95
C LYS A 50 -3.93 -3.58 25.64
N TYR A 51 -2.64 -3.34 25.51
CA TYR A 51 -2.02 -2.75 24.33
C TYR A 51 -1.50 -3.84 23.41
N TYR A 52 -1.84 -3.75 22.13
CA TYR A 52 -1.41 -4.68 21.10
C TYR A 52 -0.74 -3.93 19.96
N LYS A 53 0.28 -4.56 19.37
CA LYS A 53 0.89 -4.11 18.12
C LYS A 53 0.47 -5.05 17.01
N GLN A 54 -0.08 -4.49 15.93
CA GLN A 54 -0.41 -5.27 14.76
C GLN A 54 0.86 -5.54 13.95
N ILE A 55 1.24 -6.81 13.86
CA ILE A 55 2.50 -7.26 13.22
C ILE A 55 2.35 -7.55 11.72
N ARG A 56 1.12 -7.63 11.21
CA ARG A 56 0.82 -7.93 9.81
C ARG A 56 -0.26 -7.00 9.30
N GLY A 57 -0.10 -6.46 8.10
CA GLY A 57 -1.00 -5.46 7.52
C GLY A 57 -0.98 -4.12 8.27
N GLY A 58 -1.95 -3.26 7.98
CA GLY A 58 -2.19 -2.00 8.69
C GLY A 58 -3.55 -2.00 9.41
N ALA A 59 -3.77 -1.02 10.29
CA ALA A 59 -5.01 -0.88 11.04
C ALA A 59 -6.20 -0.74 10.08
N MET A 60 -7.22 -1.58 10.26
CA MET A 60 -8.48 -1.44 9.55
C MET A 60 -9.18 -0.16 10.02
N GLY A 61 -9.62 0.67 9.07
CA GLY A 61 -10.18 1.99 9.33
C GLY A 61 -9.18 3.14 9.25
N SER A 62 -7.86 2.86 9.13
CA SER A 62 -6.88 3.91 8.83
C SER A 62 -7.04 4.40 7.38
N PRO A 63 -7.23 5.71 7.13
CA PRO A 63 -7.32 6.26 5.78
C PRO A 63 -6.06 5.96 4.95
N PHE A 64 -4.90 5.98 5.60
CA PHE A 64 -3.63 5.64 4.96
C PHE A 64 -3.56 4.16 4.57
N THR A 65 -3.94 3.25 5.48
CA THR A 65 -3.89 1.81 5.18
C THR A 65 -4.82 1.42 4.04
N MET A 66 -6.01 2.02 3.96
CA MET A 66 -6.92 1.80 2.83
C MET A 66 -6.32 2.29 1.50
N THR A 67 -5.70 3.46 1.50
CA THR A 67 -5.07 4.00 0.29
C THR A 67 -3.88 3.14 -0.15
N LEU A 68 -3.04 2.72 0.80
CA LEU A 68 -1.92 1.83 0.55
C LEU A 68 -2.38 0.46 0.00
N ALA A 69 -3.51 -0.04 0.51
CA ALA A 69 -4.13 -1.26 0.01
C ALA A 69 -4.53 -1.14 -1.46
N ASN A 70 -5.18 -0.04 -1.84
CA ASN A 70 -5.58 0.19 -3.23
C ASN A 70 -4.36 0.29 -4.16
N ILE A 71 -3.29 0.98 -3.73
CA ILE A 71 -2.05 1.07 -4.52
C ILE A 71 -1.41 -0.30 -4.70
N TYR A 72 -1.33 -1.10 -3.63
CA TYR A 72 -0.77 -2.44 -3.69
C TYR A 72 -1.57 -3.37 -4.61
N MET A 73 -2.91 -3.37 -4.47
CA MET A 73 -3.79 -4.18 -5.32
C MET A 73 -3.71 -3.75 -6.78
N TYR A 74 -3.73 -2.45 -7.05
CA TYR A 74 -3.57 -1.91 -8.40
C TYR A 74 -2.32 -2.48 -9.09
N GLU A 75 -1.18 -2.50 -8.40
CA GLU A 75 0.05 -3.04 -8.98
C GLU A 75 0.02 -4.57 -9.10
N TRP A 76 -0.44 -5.26 -8.04
CA TRP A 76 -0.49 -6.71 -8.00
C TRP A 76 -1.41 -7.32 -9.07
N GLU A 77 -2.51 -6.64 -9.40
CA GLU A 77 -3.50 -7.09 -10.38
C GLU A 77 -3.03 -6.91 -11.83
N GLN A 78 -1.98 -6.11 -12.12
CA GLN A 78 -1.59 -5.79 -13.50
C GLN A 78 -1.25 -7.04 -14.32
N SER A 79 -0.47 -7.97 -13.77
CA SER A 79 -0.08 -9.20 -14.48
C SER A 79 -1.28 -10.09 -14.79
N LEU A 80 -2.27 -10.13 -13.89
CA LEU A 80 -3.51 -10.87 -14.09
C LEU A 80 -4.38 -10.21 -15.17
N ILE A 81 -4.47 -8.87 -15.16
CA ILE A 81 -5.18 -8.09 -16.18
C ILE A 81 -4.54 -8.32 -17.55
N GLU A 82 -3.21 -8.24 -17.65
CA GLU A 82 -2.48 -8.48 -18.89
C GLU A 82 -2.71 -9.90 -19.43
N HIS A 83 -2.69 -10.91 -18.54
CA HIS A 83 -2.95 -12.30 -18.91
C HIS A 83 -4.36 -12.50 -19.47
N GLN A 84 -5.36 -11.89 -18.84
CA GLN A 84 -6.76 -12.01 -19.27
C GLN A 84 -7.02 -11.29 -20.60
N GLN A 85 -6.41 -10.12 -20.81
CA GLN A 85 -6.49 -9.41 -22.08
C GLN A 85 -5.94 -10.26 -23.24
N GLN A 86 -4.86 -11.01 -23.01
CA GLN A 86 -4.27 -11.89 -24.02
C GLN A 86 -5.15 -13.11 -24.34
N ARG A 87 -5.89 -13.63 -23.35
CA ARG A 87 -6.69 -14.86 -23.46
C ARG A 87 -8.18 -14.62 -23.69
N ASN A 88 -8.60 -13.35 -23.71
CA ASN A 88 -10.00 -12.94 -23.81
C ASN A 88 -10.88 -13.54 -22.68
N GLU A 89 -10.30 -13.64 -21.48
CA GLU A 89 -10.94 -14.19 -20.27
C GLU A 89 -11.54 -13.06 -19.41
N LEU A 90 -12.55 -13.37 -18.59
CA LEU A 90 -13.22 -12.41 -17.70
C LEU A 90 -12.58 -12.41 -16.30
N TYR A 91 -12.31 -11.22 -15.75
CA TYR A 91 -11.87 -11.06 -14.36
C TYR A 91 -13.01 -11.33 -13.38
N GLY A 92 -12.82 -12.24 -12.42
CA GLY A 92 -13.71 -12.40 -11.26
C GLY A 92 -14.94 -13.29 -11.48
N ARG A 93 -14.89 -14.24 -12.42
CA ARG A 93 -15.87 -15.33 -12.55
C ARG A 93 -15.25 -16.69 -12.25
#